data_AF-G5LKH5-F1
#
_entry.id   AF-G5LKH5-F1
#
_cell.length_a   1.000
_cell.length_b   1.000
_cell.length_c   1.000
_cell.angle_alpha   90.00
_cell.angle_beta   90.00
_cell.angle_gamma   90.00
#
_symmetry.space_group_name_H-M   'P 1'
#
loop_
_entity.id
_entity.type
_entity.pdbx_description
1 polymer ?
#
loop_
_entity_poly.entity_id
_entity_poly.type
_entity_poly.pdbx_seq_one_letter_code
_entity_poly.pdbx_strand_id
1 'polypeptide(L)'
;MANSPFMSFFYEHPEEYRQHLTHEGELKPEERAWQTANNTYAFSDGLGVVELIIAALVLANPVSRWLGLAGGVLAFLTPFVTLSFLITTPEAWVMPLGDAHYGFPYLSGAGRLVLKDTLMLAGAVMIMADSARSLLLQRQ
;
A
#
# COMPACT_ATOMS: atom_id res chain seq x y z
N MET A 1 -7.93 -4.06 4.81
CA MET A 1 -8.16 -2.86 3.98
C MET A 1 -9.60 -2.36 4.13
N ALA A 2 -10.64 -3.17 3.86
CA ALA A 2 -12.06 -2.75 3.99
C ALA A 2 -12.47 -2.19 5.38
N ASN A 3 -11.86 -2.67 6.48
CA ASN A 3 -12.19 -2.22 7.84
C ASN A 3 -11.43 -0.96 8.32
N SER A 4 -10.62 -0.33 7.47
CA SER A 4 -9.91 0.92 7.83
C SER A 4 -10.82 2.15 7.59
N PRO A 5 -10.87 3.15 8.49
CA PRO A 5 -11.76 4.31 8.38
C PRO A 5 -11.62 5.12 7.08
N PHE A 6 -10.43 5.10 6.46
CA PHE A 6 -10.17 5.81 5.20
C PHE A 6 -10.50 4.98 3.96
N MET A 7 -10.47 3.66 4.08
CA MET A 7 -10.61 2.74 2.95
C MET A 7 -12.04 2.21 2.84
N SER A 8 -12.80 2.18 3.94
CA SER A 8 -14.20 1.73 3.96
C SER A 8 -15.12 2.58 3.08
N PHE A 9 -14.79 3.86 2.85
CA PHE A 9 -15.56 4.76 1.99
C PHE A 9 -15.57 4.35 0.50
N PHE A 10 -14.58 3.57 0.06
CA PHE A 10 -14.47 3.15 -1.33
C PHE A 10 -15.16 1.82 -1.64
N TYR A 11 -15.72 1.15 -0.61
CA TYR A 11 -16.49 -0.08 -0.75
C TYR A 11 -17.96 0.17 -0.45
N GLU A 12 -18.86 -0.49 -1.17
CA GLU A 12 -20.31 -0.36 -0.98
C GLU A 12 -20.79 -1.19 0.23
N HIS A 13 -20.18 -2.35 0.44
CA HIS A 13 -20.39 -3.26 1.57
C HIS A 13 -19.05 -3.68 2.22
N PRO A 14 -18.40 -2.81 3.00
CA PRO A 14 -17.11 -3.10 3.63
C PRO A 14 -17.20 -4.20 4.71
N GLU A 15 -18.34 -4.37 5.38
CA GLU A 15 -18.52 -5.34 6.47
C GLU A 15 -18.65 -6.79 5.96
N GLU A 16 -19.25 -6.98 4.78
CA GLU A 16 -19.48 -8.30 4.15
C GLU A 16 -18.27 -8.80 3.34
N TYR A 17 -17.32 -7.91 3.05
CA TYR A 17 -16.12 -8.20 2.26
C TYR A 17 -15.34 -9.42 2.76
N ARG A 18 -15.36 -9.68 4.08
CA ARG A 18 -14.66 -10.82 4.69
C ARG A 18 -15.27 -12.17 4.31
N GLN A 19 -16.58 -12.22 4.11
CA GLN A 19 -17.30 -13.47 3.79
C GLN A 19 -17.07 -13.88 2.33
N HIS A 20 -16.87 -12.87 1.48
CA HIS A 20 -16.68 -13.01 0.04
C HIS A 20 -15.19 -13.04 -0.37
N LEU A 21 -14.28 -13.24 0.58
CA LEU A 21 -12.84 -13.22 0.36
C LEU A 21 -12.37 -14.57 -0.23
N THR A 22 -11.96 -14.55 -1.49
CA THR A 22 -11.45 -15.72 -2.21
C THR A 22 -9.97 -15.95 -1.94
N HIS A 23 -9.54 -17.21 -1.82
CA HIS A 23 -8.12 -17.53 -1.71
C HIS A 23 -7.39 -17.25 -3.03
N GLU A 24 -6.11 -16.90 -2.96
CA GLU A 24 -5.29 -16.67 -4.15
C GLU A 24 -5.30 -17.91 -5.06
N GLY A 25 -5.63 -17.71 -6.35
CA GLY A 25 -5.74 -18.78 -7.34
C GLY A 25 -7.09 -19.54 -7.35
N GLU A 26 -8.01 -19.25 -6.42
CA GLU A 26 -9.33 -19.88 -6.37
C GLU A 26 -10.34 -19.13 -7.26
N LEU A 27 -10.88 -19.81 -8.26
CA LEU A 27 -11.91 -19.25 -9.15
C LEU A 27 -13.31 -19.57 -8.60
N LYS A 28 -13.92 -18.60 -7.91
CA LYS A 28 -15.34 -18.62 -7.52
C LYS A 28 -16.11 -17.54 -8.30
N PRO A 29 -16.90 -17.90 -9.33
CA PRO A 29 -17.55 -16.92 -10.21
C PRO A 29 -18.54 -15.99 -9.50
N GLU A 30 -19.31 -16.52 -8.54
CA GLU A 30 -20.30 -15.75 -7.77
C GLU A 30 -19.63 -14.70 -6.89
N GLU A 31 -18.57 -15.09 -6.18
CA GLU A 31 -17.76 -14.21 -5.34
C GLU A 31 -17.07 -13.11 -6.15
N ARG A 32 -16.58 -13.43 -7.36
CA ARG A 32 -16.00 -12.43 -8.26
C ARG A 32 -17.04 -11.42 -8.73
N ALA A 33 -18.25 -11.87 -9.08
CA ALA A 33 -19.33 -10.97 -9.48
C ALA A 33 -19.69 -10.02 -8.33
N TRP A 34 -19.76 -10.54 -7.11
CA TRP A 34 -19.98 -9.73 -5.91
C TRP A 34 -18.84 -8.73 -5.66
N GLN A 35 -17.57 -9.14 -5.72
CA GLN A 35 -16.42 -8.25 -5.56
C GLN A 35 -16.36 -7.16 -6.64
N THR A 36 -16.81 -7.48 -7.86
CA THR A 36 -16.93 -6.53 -8.98
C THR A 36 -18.04 -5.51 -8.72
N ALA A 37 -19.19 -5.96 -8.24
CA ALA A 37 -20.28 -5.06 -7.82
C ALA A 37 -19.85 -4.17 -6.64
N ASN A 38 -19.12 -4.72 -5.67
CA ASN A 38 -18.61 -4.01 -4.49
C ASN A 38 -17.40 -3.09 -4.77
N ASN A 39 -17.14 -2.75 -6.04
CA ASN A 39 -16.04 -1.86 -6.47
C ASN A 39 -14.61 -2.25 -6.03
N THR A 40 -14.41 -3.51 -5.61
CA THR A 40 -13.11 -3.97 -5.10
C THR A 40 -12.03 -3.91 -6.17
N TYR A 41 -12.34 -4.35 -7.39
CA TYR A 41 -11.40 -4.33 -8.51
C TYR A 41 -11.08 -2.90 -8.96
N ALA A 42 -12.08 -2.03 -9.04
CA ALA A 42 -11.87 -0.62 -9.40
C ALA A 42 -10.92 0.09 -8.41
N PHE A 43 -11.08 -0.19 -7.12
CA PHE A 43 -10.19 0.31 -6.08
C PHE A 43 -8.76 -0.23 -6.23
N SER A 44 -8.62 -1.55 -6.44
CA SER A 44 -7.31 -2.20 -6.64
C SER A 44 -6.57 -1.67 -7.88
N ASP A 45 -7.28 -1.53 -9.01
CA ASP A 45 -6.72 -1.02 -10.25
C ASP A 45 -6.31 0.45 -10.11
N GLY A 46 -7.15 1.26 -9.44
CA GLY A 46 -6.83 2.66 -9.15
C GLY A 46 -5.58 2.82 -8.31
N LEU A 47 -5.44 2.02 -7.24
CA LEU A 47 -4.21 2.00 -6.44
C LEU A 47 -2.99 1.58 -7.28
N GLY A 48 -3.11 0.54 -8.10
CA GLY A 48 -2.02 0.07 -8.96
C GLY A 48 -1.56 1.14 -9.96
N VAL A 49 -2.48 1.90 -10.55
CA VAL A 49 -2.15 3.02 -11.45
C VAL A 49 -1.38 4.12 -10.70
N VAL A 50 -1.81 4.47 -9.48
CA VAL A 50 -1.11 5.47 -8.65
C VAL A 50 0.31 5.02 -8.34
N GLU A 51 0.50 3.75 -7.96
CA GLU A 51 1.83 3.19 -7.69
C GLU A 51 2.74 3.25 -8.92
N LEU A 52 2.23 2.91 -10.11
CA LEU A 52 2.98 3.00 -11.36
C LEU A 52 3.39 4.44 -11.71
N ILE A 53 2.52 5.41 -11.45
CA ILE A 53 2.82 6.84 -11.66
C ILE A 53 3.96 7.28 -10.72
N ILE A 54 3.91 6.90 -9.45
CA ILE A 54 4.96 7.22 -8.47
C ILE A 54 6.28 6.59 -8.90
N ALA A 55 6.26 5.32 -9.31
CA ALA A 55 7.45 4.63 -9.81
C ALA A 55 8.04 5.33 -11.05
N ALA A 56 7.20 5.74 -11.99
CA ALA A 56 7.63 6.48 -13.18
C ALA A 56 8.25 7.85 -12.83
N LEU A 57 7.67 8.59 -11.87
CA LEU A 57 8.22 9.86 -11.39
C LEU A 57 9.59 9.69 -10.74
N VAL A 58 9.75 8.64 -9.93
CA VAL A 58 11.05 8.30 -9.32
C VAL A 58 12.09 7.95 -10.39
N LEU A 59 11.72 7.14 -11.39
CA LEU A 59 12.61 6.79 -12.50
C LEU A 59 12.93 7.98 -13.42
N ALA A 60 12.08 9.00 -13.45
CA ALA A 60 12.33 10.24 -14.19
C ALA A 60 13.39 11.14 -13.53
N ASN A 61 13.91 10.78 -12.35
CA ASN A 61 14.93 11.56 -11.63
C ASN A 61 16.16 11.94 -12.47
N PRO A 62 16.77 11.05 -13.30
CA PRO A 62 17.92 11.41 -14.14
C PRO A 62 17.59 12.46 -15.21
N VAL A 63 16.34 12.49 -15.68
CA VAL A 63 15.87 13.42 -16.73
C VAL A 63 15.45 14.76 -16.13
N SER A 64 14.76 14.74 -15.00
CA SER A 64 14.34 15.93 -14.26
C SER A 64 14.41 15.68 -12.77
N ARG A 65 15.34 16.38 -12.11
CA ARG A 65 15.53 16.32 -10.64
C ARG A 65 14.30 16.81 -9.88
N TRP A 66 13.49 17.68 -10.48
CA TRP A 66 12.20 18.10 -9.91
C TRP A 66 11.16 16.98 -9.91
N LEU A 67 11.08 16.21 -11.00
CA LEU A 67 10.17 15.06 -11.08
C LEU A 67 10.63 13.93 -10.14
N GLY A 68 11.95 13.69 -10.09
CA GLY A 68 12.55 12.74 -9.15
C GLY A 68 12.29 13.11 -7.68
N LEU A 69 12.40 14.40 -7.34
CA LEU A 69 12.06 14.88 -5.99
C LEU A 69 10.58 14.69 -5.68
N ALA A 70 9.68 15.05 -6.61
CA ALA A 70 8.24 14.86 -6.42
C ALA A 70 7.88 13.37 -6.26
N GLY A 71 8.43 12.50 -7.12
CA GLY A 71 8.27 11.06 -7.01
C GLY A 71 8.82 10.51 -5.69
N GLY A 72 10.00 10.98 -5.26
CA GLY A 72 10.60 10.61 -3.98
C GLY A 72 9.74 11.01 -2.78
N VAL A 73 9.18 12.23 -2.78
CA VAL A 73 8.26 12.68 -1.72
C VAL A 73 6.99 11.83 -1.69
N LEU A 74 6.39 11.54 -2.85
CA LEU A 74 5.20 10.70 -2.91
C LEU A 74 5.50 9.27 -2.42
N ALA A 75 6.61 8.67 -2.87
CA ALA A 75 7.06 7.35 -2.43
C ALA A 75 7.45 7.31 -0.92
N PHE A 76 7.84 8.45 -0.36
CA PHE A 76 8.09 8.57 1.08
C PHE A 76 6.78 8.65 1.89
N LEU A 77 5.72 9.25 1.34
CA LEU A 77 4.44 9.41 2.04
C LEU A 77 3.58 8.14 2.01
N THR A 78 3.61 7.36 0.92
CA THR A 78 2.74 6.18 0.78
C THR A 78 2.92 5.10 1.87
N PRO A 79 4.13 4.80 2.37
CA PRO A 79 4.33 3.84 3.45
C PRO A 79 3.66 4.24 4.76
N PHE A 80 3.44 5.54 5.03
CA PHE A 80 2.72 5.94 6.24
C PHE A 80 1.27 5.47 6.22
N VAL A 81 0.64 5.49 5.04
CA VAL A 81 -0.73 4.99 4.87
C VAL A 81 -0.76 3.48 5.07
N THR A 82 0.17 2.73 4.48
CA THR A 82 0.18 1.27 4.59
C THR A 82 0.61 0.78 5.98
N LEU A 83 1.63 1.41 6.59
CA LEU A 83 2.05 1.14 7.97
C LEU A 83 0.94 1.46 8.97
N SER A 84 0.07 2.44 8.68
CA SER A 84 -1.11 2.69 9.52
C SER A 84 -2.03 1.47 9.63
N PHE A 85 -2.02 0.54 8.65
CA PHE A 85 -2.79 -0.70 8.72
C PHE A 85 -2.27 -1.68 9.76
N LEU A 86 -0.98 -1.65 10.12
CA LEU A 86 -0.48 -2.46 11.24
C LEU A 86 -1.15 -2.08 12.57
N ILE A 87 -1.56 -0.82 12.71
CA ILE A 87 -2.19 -0.31 13.93
C ILE A 87 -3.71 -0.39 13.83
N THR A 88 -4.27 0.04 12.69
CA THR A 88 -5.73 0.18 12.51
C THR A 88 -6.42 -1.11 12.09
N THR A 89 -5.69 -2.10 11.57
CA THR A 89 -6.25 -3.36 11.08
C THR A 89 -5.71 -4.53 11.92
N PRO A 90 -6.51 -5.10 12.84
CA PRO A 90 -6.07 -6.22 13.68
C PRO A 90 -5.67 -7.46 12.87
N GLU A 91 -6.16 -7.60 11.64
CA GLU A 91 -5.83 -8.68 10.70
C GLU A 91 -4.38 -8.67 10.20
N ALA A 92 -3.65 -7.57 10.41
CA ALA A 92 -2.23 -7.53 10.13
C ALA A 92 -1.42 -8.42 11.10
N TRP A 93 -2.00 -8.75 12.26
CA TRP A 93 -1.44 -9.66 13.24
C TRP A 93 -2.03 -11.06 13.10
N VAL A 94 -1.31 -12.08 13.57
CA VAL A 94 -1.85 -13.45 13.63
C VAL A 94 -3.03 -13.46 14.61
N MET A 95 -4.21 -13.84 14.10
CA MET A 95 -5.43 -13.93 14.89
C MET A 95 -5.39 -15.09 15.89
N PRO A 96 -6.08 -14.98 17.05
CA PRO A 96 -6.22 -16.07 18.01
C PRO A 96 -7.22 -17.13 17.50
N LEU A 97 -6.79 -18.05 16.63
CA LEU A 97 -7.59 -19.20 16.17
C LEU A 97 -7.38 -20.47 17.03
N GLY A 98 -6.79 -20.34 18.22
CA GLY A 98 -6.56 -21.44 19.17
C GLY A 98 -5.10 -21.88 19.31
N ASP A 99 -4.15 -21.22 18.64
CA ASP A 99 -2.71 -21.40 18.86
C ASP A 99 -2.20 -20.45 19.97
N ALA A 100 -1.07 -20.76 20.61
CA ALA A 100 -0.44 -19.93 21.64
C ALA A 100 0.33 -18.73 21.06
N HIS A 101 0.64 -18.75 19.76
CA HIS A 101 1.39 -17.72 19.06
C HIS A 101 0.48 -16.81 18.23
N TYR A 102 -0.14 -15.84 18.88
CA TYR A 102 -1.03 -14.86 18.25
C TYR A 102 -0.73 -13.44 18.76
N GLY A 103 -1.18 -12.43 18.01
CA GLY A 103 -0.92 -11.04 18.33
C GLY A 103 0.54 -10.63 18.15
N PHE A 104 0.93 -9.50 18.74
CA PHE A 104 2.30 -8.99 18.65
C PHE A 104 3.30 -9.97 19.29
N PRO A 105 4.44 -10.33 18.64
CA PRO A 105 5.02 -9.77 17.41
C PRO A 105 4.74 -10.58 16.13
N TYR A 106 3.77 -11.49 16.12
CA TYR A 106 3.49 -12.39 15.00
C TYR A 106 2.67 -11.71 13.90
N LEU A 107 3.28 -11.56 12.73
CA LEU A 107 2.66 -10.94 11.56
C LEU A 107 1.97 -11.97 10.67
N SER A 108 0.74 -11.66 10.27
CA SER A 108 0.01 -12.41 9.25
C SER A 108 0.67 -12.24 7.87
N GLY A 109 0.22 -12.98 6.86
CA GLY A 109 0.69 -12.79 5.47
C GLY A 109 0.56 -11.33 5.01
N ALA A 110 -0.57 -10.70 5.32
CA ALA A 110 -0.80 -9.28 5.03
C ALA A 110 0.14 -8.37 5.83
N GLY A 111 0.37 -8.63 7.11
CA GLY A 111 1.30 -7.84 7.93
C GLY A 111 2.75 -7.87 7.42
N ARG A 112 3.20 -9.03 6.90
CA ARG A 112 4.52 -9.15 6.26
C ARG A 112 4.63 -8.36 4.95
N LEU A 113 3.54 -8.30 4.18
CA LEU A 113 3.51 -7.51 2.95
C LEU A 113 3.64 -6.01 3.21
N VAL A 114 3.16 -5.52 4.36
CA VAL A 114 3.29 -4.10 4.74
C VAL A 114 4.72 -3.75 5.17
N LEU A 115 5.46 -4.68 5.80
CA LEU A 115 6.86 -4.44 6.19
C LEU A 115 7.79 -4.17 5.00
N LYS A 116 7.46 -4.61 3.78
CA LYS A 116 8.29 -4.28 2.61
C LYS A 116 8.40 -2.76 2.40
N ASP A 117 7.39 -2.01 2.83
CA ASP A 117 7.28 -0.58 2.56
C ASP A 117 8.31 0.23 3.38
N THR A 118 8.89 -0.34 4.45
CA THR A 118 10.05 0.27 5.13
C THR A 118 11.29 0.36 4.24
N LEU A 119 11.49 -0.57 3.30
CA LEU A 119 12.58 -0.46 2.32
C LEU A 119 12.32 0.67 1.34
N MET A 120 11.05 0.87 0.97
CA MET A 120 10.64 1.97 0.10
C MET A 120 10.89 3.33 0.76
N LEU A 121 10.63 3.47 2.07
CA LEU A 121 11.00 4.67 2.83
C LEU A 121 12.51 4.97 2.75
N ALA A 122 13.35 3.96 2.97
CA ALA A 122 14.80 4.13 2.92
C ALA A 122 15.27 4.58 1.53
N GLY A 123 14.73 3.97 0.46
CA GLY A 123 15.03 4.36 -0.92
C GLY A 123 14.56 5.77 -1.26
N ALA A 124 13.34 6.13 -0.86
CA ALA A 124 12.75 7.44 -1.12
C ALA A 124 13.56 8.58 -0.50
N VAL A 125 14.03 8.42 0.75
CA VAL A 125 14.87 9.42 1.44
C VAL A 125 16.18 9.67 0.67
N MET A 126 16.81 8.63 0.15
CA MET A 126 18.05 8.76 -0.64
C MET A 126 17.83 9.55 -1.93
N ILE A 127 16.73 9.27 -2.64
CA ILE A 127 16.39 9.96 -3.89
C ILE A 127 16.04 11.43 -3.62
N MET A 128 15.31 11.72 -2.56
CA MET A 128 15.03 13.09 -2.13
C MET A 128 16.32 13.85 -1.79
N ALA A 129 17.23 13.24 -1.04
CA ALA A 129 18.50 13.86 -0.66
C ALA A 129 19.38 14.17 -1.88
N ASP A 130 19.53 13.21 -2.81
CA ASP A 130 20.30 13.38 -4.04
C ASP A 130 19.70 14.45 -4.96
N SER A 131 18.37 14.45 -5.11
CA SER A 131 17.64 15.42 -5.93
C SER A 131 17.75 16.83 -5.34
N ALA A 132 17.55 16.99 -4.03
CA ALA A 132 17.65 18.27 -3.34
C ALA A 132 19.07 18.84 -3.42
N ARG A 133 20.10 18.02 -3.19
CA ARG A 133 21.50 18.44 -3.32
C ARG A 133 21.81 18.93 -4.74
N SER A 134 21.38 18.19 -5.75
CA SER A 134 21.61 18.55 -7.16
C SER A 134 20.91 19.84 -7.55
N LEU A 135 19.67 20.06 -7.08
CA LEU A 135 18.92 21.30 -7.32
C LEU A 135 19.53 22.52 -6.62
N LEU A 136 20.11 22.35 -5.43
CA LEU A 136 20.82 23.42 -4.74
C LEU A 136 22.12 23.80 -5.45
N LEU A 137 22.88 22.82 -5.96
CA LEU A 137 24.10 23.06 -6.73
C LEU A 137 23.82 23.75 -8.08
N GLN A 138 22.69 23.48 -8.72
CA GLN A 138 22.28 24.17 -9.95
C GLN A 138 21.84 25.63 -9.73
N ARG A 139 21.56 26.02 -8.49
CA ARG A 139 21.16 27.39 -8.11
C ARG A 139 22.33 28.28 -7.68
N GLN A 140 23.52 27.72 -7.49
CA GLN A 140 24.76 28.44 -7.20
C GLN A 140 25.54 28.67 -8.49
#